data_AF-A0A4P7B3S4-F1
#
_entry.id   AF-A0A4P7B3S4-F1
#
_cell.length_a   1.000
_cell.length_b   1.000
_cell.length_c   1.000
_cell.angle_alpha   90.00
_cell.angle_beta   90.00
_cell.angle_gamma   90.00
#
_symmetry.space_group_name_H-M   'P 1'
#
loop_
_entity.id
_entity.type
_entity.pdbx_description
1 polymer ?
#
loop_
_entity_poly.entity_id
_entity_poly.type
_entity_poly.pdbx_seq_one_letter_code
_entity_poly.pdbx_strand_id
1 'polypeptide(L)'
;MSENYKYAFCYKDHAKIDLNTLMISINSFSKEPHTDFFEAIESGYTSQFFIDISSDFDAFQKYAIFESVILHEKTHYLDMTSTYYGLEYYVRKHNYHLVSKNKEDSSYENIRETFAVSLYELQPLESLKSISFDNWDDVQNFQHALDYNEKYGVYVKFIVHSKSGQMNIFPLSMMMLLETRAFCIEYLSRFEKIKYLQGINQKAYQTSLEIHFNKELNDCSMSEYNFLLKLAILEFERIDIDSLRTMKFLSFLIGWTLNLSFSAVAFMSSHIVRFLQPSPRRDALQMDMSRGMSRYIFPFGIIQMIPVYIINQLENYELLKDYIQNSPEKAIDFILLNFFHTSYVLEQFDEKIKLVDYLKEKNPDDFINEIISRGYDNSQIYLNNGYSVNFVDYYFQADLKNVDDPKWGEMDP
;
A
#
# COMPACT_ATOMS: atom_id res chain seq x y z
N MET A 1 -12.84 8.87 23.41
CA MET A 1 -11.50 9.47 23.44
C MET A 1 -11.16 9.80 22.01
N SER A 2 -11.44 11.04 21.64
CA SER A 2 -11.58 11.53 20.28
C SER A 2 -10.83 12.85 20.23
N GLU A 3 -9.59 12.82 19.75
CA GLU A 3 -8.87 14.02 19.33
C GLU A 3 -7.64 13.57 18.53
N ASN A 4 -7.71 13.80 17.21
CA ASN A 4 -6.59 14.02 16.29
C ASN A 4 -5.68 12.84 15.90
N TYR A 5 -6.25 11.81 15.26
CA TYR A 5 -5.54 11.13 14.16
C TYR A 5 -5.63 11.98 12.90
N LYS A 6 -4.90 13.12 12.89
CA LYS A 6 -4.63 13.91 11.70
C LYS A 6 -3.22 13.58 11.23
N TYR A 7 -2.98 12.34 10.83
CA TYR A 7 -1.81 11.98 10.02
C TYR A 7 -2.13 12.31 8.56
N ALA A 8 -2.31 13.61 8.31
CA ALA A 8 -2.17 14.14 6.96
C ALA A 8 -0.67 14.26 6.73
N PHE A 9 -0.12 13.44 5.82
CA PHE A 9 1.19 13.63 5.21
C PHE A 9 1.47 15.13 5.06
N CYS A 10 2.29 15.70 5.94
CA CYS A 10 2.39 17.14 6.06
C CYS A 10 3.34 17.65 4.96
N TYR A 11 2.77 17.94 3.79
CA TYR A 11 3.39 18.60 2.66
C TYR A 11 3.76 20.06 2.98
N LYS A 12 4.80 20.28 3.79
CA LYS A 12 5.38 21.63 3.95
C LYS A 12 6.78 21.79 3.37
N ASP A 13 7.58 20.73 3.30
CA ASP A 13 8.94 20.82 2.77
C ASP A 13 9.12 19.91 1.56
N HIS A 14 9.44 20.50 0.41
CA HIS A 14 9.45 19.89 -0.93
C HIS A 14 10.48 18.76 -1.17
N ALA A 15 11.04 18.11 -0.16
CA ALA A 15 12.01 17.02 -0.32
C ALA A 15 12.01 15.95 0.77
N LYS A 16 11.21 16.07 1.84
CA LYS A 16 11.26 15.08 2.92
C LYS A 16 10.49 13.82 2.51
N ILE A 17 11.22 12.72 2.35
CA ILE A 17 10.66 11.39 2.64
C ILE A 17 10.02 11.49 4.01
N ASP A 18 8.84 10.92 4.19
CA ASP A 18 8.12 11.00 5.45
C ASP A 18 8.71 10.10 6.56
N LEU A 19 10.04 10.16 6.71
CA LEU A 19 10.75 9.73 7.89
C LEU A 19 10.19 10.44 9.13
N ASN A 20 9.72 11.69 9.00
CA ASN A 20 9.15 12.42 10.13
C ASN A 20 7.86 11.79 10.66
N THR A 21 6.93 11.34 9.82
CA THR A 21 5.74 10.59 10.28
C THR A 21 6.12 9.23 10.84
N LEU A 22 7.01 8.47 10.19
CA LEU A 22 7.60 7.25 10.76
C LEU A 22 8.20 7.52 12.17
N MET A 23 8.98 8.59 12.30
CA MET A 23 9.64 8.98 13.55
C MET A 23 8.66 9.53 14.59
N ILE A 24 7.62 10.27 14.20
CA ILE A 24 6.55 10.74 15.11
C ILE A 24 5.73 9.55 15.59
N SER A 25 5.37 8.62 14.71
CA SER A 25 4.72 7.35 15.04
C SER A 25 5.59 6.57 16.03
N ILE A 26 6.87 6.34 15.73
CA ILE A 26 7.85 5.70 16.64
C ILE A 26 7.96 6.43 17.99
N ASN A 27 8.09 7.76 17.99
CA ASN A 27 8.25 8.57 19.20
C ASN A 27 6.96 8.67 20.03
N SER A 28 5.79 8.47 19.41
CA SER A 28 4.51 8.42 20.11
C SER A 28 4.33 7.13 20.94
N PHE A 29 5.13 6.09 20.66
CA PHE A 29 5.05 4.77 21.28
C PHE A 29 5.79 4.59 22.62
N SER A 30 6.33 5.64 23.24
CA SER A 30 6.28 5.91 24.71
C SER A 30 7.39 6.83 25.23
N LYS A 31 7.20 7.30 26.46
CA LYS A 31 8.20 7.94 27.34
C LYS A 31 9.33 6.99 27.80
N GLU A 32 9.33 5.71 27.39
CA GLU A 32 10.35 4.72 27.75
C GLU A 32 11.30 4.46 26.58
N PRO A 33 12.61 4.34 26.84
CA PRO A 33 13.58 4.00 25.80
C PRO A 33 13.41 2.53 25.37
N HIS A 34 13.08 2.30 24.09
CA HIS A 34 13.01 0.97 23.46
C HIS A 34 14.40 0.49 22.97
N THR A 35 15.46 0.86 23.69
CA THR A 35 16.86 0.72 23.24
C THR A 35 17.20 -0.72 22.86
N ASP A 36 16.84 -1.70 23.69
CA ASP A 36 17.13 -3.11 23.44
C ASP A 36 16.49 -3.62 22.14
N PHE A 37 15.30 -3.11 21.79
CA PHE A 37 14.63 -3.50 20.56
C PHE A 37 15.26 -2.85 19.32
N PHE A 38 15.67 -1.58 19.42
CA PHE A 38 16.43 -0.91 18.36
C PHE A 38 17.81 -1.57 18.16
N GLU A 39 18.49 -1.96 19.23
CA GLU A 39 19.73 -2.74 19.13
C GLU A 39 19.51 -4.09 18.44
N ALA A 40 18.41 -4.78 18.73
CA ALA A 40 18.04 -6.01 18.06
C ALA A 40 17.79 -5.82 16.56
N ILE A 41 17.13 -4.71 16.18
CA ILE A 41 16.92 -4.32 14.78
C ILE A 41 18.25 -4.06 14.08
N GLU A 42 19.11 -3.20 14.66
CA GLU A 42 20.39 -2.83 14.05
C GLU A 42 21.32 -4.04 13.88
N SER A 43 21.22 -5.00 14.79
CA SER A 43 22.06 -6.18 14.81
C SER A 43 21.47 -7.35 14.01
N GLY A 44 20.24 -7.25 13.49
CA GLY A 44 19.57 -8.31 12.75
C GLY A 44 19.12 -9.50 13.59
N TYR A 45 18.89 -9.29 14.90
CA TYR A 45 18.52 -10.33 15.88
C TYR A 45 17.07 -10.21 16.38
N THR A 46 16.18 -9.51 15.65
CA THR A 46 14.77 -9.33 16.05
C THR A 46 14.06 -10.66 16.35
N SER A 47 14.32 -11.71 15.57
CA SER A 47 13.73 -13.03 15.82
C SER A 47 14.16 -13.63 17.16
N GLN A 48 15.43 -13.47 17.54
CA GLN A 48 15.94 -13.94 18.83
C GLN A 48 15.37 -13.10 19.98
N PHE A 49 15.26 -11.78 19.80
CA PHE A 49 14.63 -10.89 20.77
C PHE A 49 13.21 -11.35 21.13
N PHE A 50 12.38 -11.70 20.14
CA PHE A 50 11.03 -12.23 20.40
C PHE A 50 11.02 -13.60 21.09
N ILE A 51 12.01 -14.45 20.82
CA ILE A 51 12.18 -15.73 21.52
C ILE A 51 12.53 -15.46 23.00
N ASP A 52 13.44 -14.53 23.27
CA ASP A 52 13.94 -14.22 24.61
C ASP A 52 12.85 -13.63 25.51
N ILE A 53 11.95 -12.83 24.95
CA ILE A 53 10.81 -12.25 25.69
C ILE A 53 9.55 -13.11 25.63
N SER A 54 9.55 -14.28 24.98
CA SER A 54 8.33 -15.10 24.76
C SER A 54 7.62 -15.54 26.04
N SER A 55 8.35 -15.62 27.17
CA SER A 55 7.78 -15.92 28.48
C SER A 55 7.10 -14.71 29.15
N ASP A 56 7.48 -13.49 28.78
CA ASP A 56 6.86 -12.25 29.26
C ASP A 56 5.79 -11.81 28.24
N PHE A 57 4.55 -12.21 28.51
CA PHE A 57 3.44 -12.00 27.57
C PHE A 57 3.16 -10.51 27.30
N ASP A 58 3.26 -9.66 28.32
CA ASP A 58 2.98 -8.23 28.20
C ASP A 58 4.07 -7.54 27.39
N ALA A 59 5.35 -7.85 27.67
CA ALA A 59 6.47 -7.33 26.87
C ALA A 59 6.38 -7.82 25.42
N PHE A 60 6.10 -9.10 25.21
CA PHE A 60 5.94 -9.68 23.87
C PHE A 60 4.84 -8.95 23.08
N GLN A 61 3.66 -8.75 23.68
CA GLN A 61 2.56 -8.06 23.03
C GLN A 61 2.91 -6.61 22.70
N LYS A 62 3.54 -5.88 23.63
CA LYS A 62 4.02 -4.50 23.44
C LYS A 62 4.96 -4.40 22.23
N TYR A 63 6.00 -5.21 22.18
CA TYR A 63 7.00 -5.13 21.11
C TYR A 63 6.49 -5.66 19.77
N ALA A 64 5.56 -6.64 19.77
CA ALA A 64 4.94 -7.09 18.52
C ALA A 64 4.06 -6.01 17.89
N ILE A 65 3.35 -5.21 18.69
CA ILE A 65 2.60 -4.03 18.20
C ILE A 65 3.56 -2.94 17.73
N PHE A 66 4.62 -2.68 18.49
CA PHE A 66 5.60 -1.65 18.13
C PHE A 66 6.29 -1.94 16.78
N GLU A 67 6.76 -3.18 16.59
CA GLU A 67 7.35 -3.61 15.33
C GLU A 67 6.35 -3.50 14.17
N SER A 68 5.09 -3.89 14.39
CA SER A 68 4.09 -3.87 13.32
C SER A 68 3.82 -2.45 12.81
N VAL A 69 3.87 -1.45 13.69
CA VAL A 69 3.78 -0.03 13.29
C VAL A 69 5.02 0.42 12.53
N ILE A 70 6.22 0.00 12.93
CA ILE A 70 7.43 0.27 12.15
C ILE A 70 7.31 -0.35 10.75
N LEU A 71 6.80 -1.57 10.64
CA LEU A 71 6.60 -2.26 9.38
C LEU A 71 5.53 -1.60 8.51
N HIS A 72 4.46 -1.08 9.11
CA HIS A 72 3.43 -0.28 8.43
C HIS A 72 4.07 0.92 7.72
N GLU A 73 4.77 1.77 8.48
CA GLU A 73 5.39 2.98 7.95
C GLU A 73 6.53 2.68 6.97
N LYS A 74 7.28 1.60 7.24
CA LYS A 74 8.29 1.08 6.32
C LYS A 74 7.68 0.61 5.00
N THR A 75 6.46 0.09 5.02
CA THR A 75 5.74 -0.32 3.81
C THR A 75 5.44 0.90 2.94
N HIS A 76 4.97 2.01 3.52
CA HIS A 76 4.78 3.27 2.80
C HIS A 76 6.09 3.81 2.20
N TYR A 77 7.17 3.77 2.98
CA TYR A 77 8.50 4.15 2.49
C TYR A 77 8.92 3.32 1.28
N LEU A 78 8.80 1.99 1.36
CA LEU A 78 9.18 1.09 0.28
C LEU A 78 8.26 1.26 -0.94
N ASP A 79 6.97 1.48 -0.73
CA ASP A 79 6.04 1.75 -1.83
C ASP A 79 6.40 3.01 -2.60
N MET A 80 6.87 4.05 -1.92
CA MET A 80 7.27 5.30 -2.57
C MET A 80 8.69 5.27 -3.15
N THR A 81 9.61 4.48 -2.60
CA THR A 81 11.04 4.52 -3.00
C THR A 81 11.47 3.33 -3.85
N SER A 82 10.77 2.22 -3.75
CA SER A 82 11.20 0.92 -4.30
C SER A 82 10.25 0.38 -5.37
N THR A 83 9.13 1.05 -5.67
CA THR A 83 8.19 0.66 -6.73
C THR A 83 8.27 1.61 -7.93
N TYR A 84 7.81 1.16 -9.10
CA TYR A 84 7.68 2.03 -10.28
C TYR A 84 6.80 3.24 -10.04
N TYR A 85 5.64 3.05 -9.42
CA TYR A 85 4.74 4.14 -9.06
C TYR A 85 5.44 5.21 -8.22
N GLY A 86 6.16 4.77 -7.18
CA GLY A 86 6.90 5.65 -6.30
C GLY A 86 8.00 6.43 -7.02
N LEU A 87 8.78 5.76 -7.86
CA LEU A 87 9.83 6.42 -8.63
C LEU A 87 9.26 7.39 -9.69
N GLU A 88 8.14 7.03 -10.35
CA GLU A 88 7.42 7.93 -11.26
C GLU A 88 6.96 9.20 -10.54
N TYR A 89 6.42 9.06 -9.33
CA TYR A 89 6.06 10.19 -8.49
C TYR A 89 7.28 11.08 -8.20
N TYR A 90 8.42 10.49 -7.83
CA TYR A 90 9.65 11.25 -7.58
C TYR A 90 10.18 11.97 -8.83
N VAL A 91 10.14 11.33 -10.00
CA VAL A 91 10.50 11.97 -11.28
C VAL A 91 9.61 13.18 -11.56
N ARG A 92 8.28 13.03 -11.41
CA ARG A 92 7.33 14.12 -11.64
C ARG A 92 7.55 15.27 -10.66
N LYS A 93 7.77 14.96 -9.37
CA LYS A 93 8.10 15.93 -8.33
C LYS A 93 9.40 16.68 -8.64
N HIS A 94 10.45 15.97 -9.04
CA HIS A 94 11.74 16.56 -9.38
C HIS A 94 11.64 17.46 -10.60
N ASN A 95 10.98 17.00 -11.68
CA ASN A 95 10.77 17.81 -12.87
C ASN A 95 10.00 19.09 -12.54
N TYR A 96 8.96 19.01 -11.69
CA TYR A 96 8.25 20.19 -11.21
C TYR A 96 9.16 21.16 -10.45
N HIS A 97 9.98 20.66 -9.52
CA HIS A 97 10.96 21.48 -8.81
C HIS A 97 11.91 22.22 -9.76
N LEU A 98 12.46 21.54 -10.78
CA LEU A 98 13.34 22.16 -11.77
C LEU A 98 12.67 23.33 -12.50
N VAL A 99 11.46 23.14 -13.01
CA VAL A 99 10.76 24.18 -13.77
C VAL A 99 10.18 25.28 -12.89
N SER A 100 9.85 24.98 -11.62
CA SER A 100 9.35 25.99 -10.67
C SER A 100 10.35 27.13 -10.40
N LYS A 101 11.64 26.89 -10.63
CA LYS A 101 12.70 27.91 -10.54
C LYS A 101 12.65 28.92 -11.69
N ASN A 102 12.02 28.57 -12.81
CA ASN A 102 11.82 29.44 -13.96
C ASN A 102 10.42 29.25 -14.55
N LYS A 103 9.43 29.95 -14.00
CA LYS A 103 8.02 29.85 -14.42
C LYS A 103 7.75 30.34 -15.85
N GLU A 104 8.72 30.99 -16.49
CA GLU A 104 8.63 31.39 -17.90
C GLU A 104 9.02 30.25 -18.86
N ASP A 105 9.48 29.11 -18.35
CA ASP A 105 9.73 27.92 -19.16
C ASP A 105 8.43 27.45 -19.83
N SER A 106 8.47 27.29 -21.15
CA SER A 106 7.33 26.83 -21.96
C SER A 106 6.74 25.49 -21.53
N SER A 107 7.49 24.67 -20.79
CA SER A 107 7.07 23.39 -20.24
C SER A 107 6.44 23.46 -18.84
N TYR A 108 6.52 24.61 -18.16
CA TYR A 108 6.11 24.78 -16.76
C TYR A 108 4.66 24.35 -16.51
N GLU A 109 3.71 24.85 -17.30
CA GLU A 109 2.28 24.56 -17.09
C GLU A 109 1.98 23.06 -17.26
N ASN A 110 2.51 22.43 -18.31
CA ASN A 110 2.32 20.98 -18.55
C ASN A 110 2.90 20.12 -17.41
N ILE A 111 4.08 20.47 -16.91
CA ILE A 111 4.73 19.74 -15.81
C ILE A 111 3.98 19.98 -14.49
N ARG A 112 3.53 21.21 -14.24
CA ARG A 112 2.72 21.54 -13.05
C ARG A 112 1.42 20.74 -13.05
N GLU A 113 0.70 20.70 -14.17
CA GLU A 113 -0.56 19.96 -14.30
C GLU A 113 -0.33 18.45 -14.10
N THR A 114 0.70 17.89 -14.73
CA THR A 114 1.07 16.47 -14.57
C THR A 114 1.38 16.13 -13.10
N PHE A 115 2.14 16.99 -12.42
CA PHE A 115 2.46 16.77 -11.01
C PHE A 115 1.24 16.96 -10.10
N ALA A 116 0.36 17.92 -10.40
CA ALA A 116 -0.88 18.13 -9.66
C ALA A 116 -1.77 16.89 -9.66
N VAL A 117 -1.88 16.17 -10.79
CA VAL A 117 -2.60 14.88 -10.85
C VAL A 117 -2.01 13.89 -9.85
N SER A 118 -0.68 13.72 -9.83
CA SER A 118 -0.01 12.81 -8.89
C SER A 118 -0.24 13.19 -7.43
N LEU A 119 -0.35 14.49 -7.12
CA LEU A 119 -0.70 14.95 -5.78
C LEU A 119 -2.15 14.64 -5.41
N TYR A 120 -3.08 14.80 -6.35
CA TYR A 120 -4.49 14.53 -6.10
C TYR A 120 -4.77 13.04 -5.86
N GLU A 121 -4.01 12.13 -6.46
CA GLU A 121 -4.15 10.69 -6.21
C GLU A 121 -3.83 10.32 -4.76
N LEU A 122 -2.87 11.03 -4.15
CA LEU A 122 -2.43 10.85 -2.77
C LEU A 122 -3.26 11.64 -1.75
N GLN A 123 -4.25 12.43 -2.19
CA GLN A 123 -5.11 13.13 -1.24
C GLN A 123 -6.23 12.20 -0.74
N PRO A 124 -6.52 12.21 0.58
CA PRO A 124 -7.72 11.59 1.09
C PRO A 124 -8.95 12.19 0.39
N LEU A 125 -9.79 11.32 -0.17
CA LEU A 125 -11.04 11.72 -0.83
C LEU A 125 -12.18 11.89 0.20
N GLU A 126 -11.85 12.33 1.42
CA GLU A 126 -12.77 12.46 2.55
C GLU A 126 -13.99 13.33 2.22
N SER A 127 -13.79 14.40 1.45
CA SER A 127 -14.87 15.29 1.00
C SER A 127 -15.90 14.60 0.09
N LEU A 128 -15.56 13.43 -0.47
CA LEU A 128 -16.44 12.61 -1.31
C LEU A 128 -17.03 11.42 -0.54
N LYS A 129 -16.56 11.14 0.69
CA LYS A 129 -17.11 10.09 1.54
C LYS A 129 -18.48 10.51 2.08
N SER A 130 -19.37 9.54 2.20
CA SER A 130 -20.64 9.70 2.89
C SER A 130 -20.84 8.48 3.77
N ILE A 131 -20.86 8.66 5.09
CA ILE A 131 -21.00 7.58 6.06
C ILE A 131 -22.27 7.82 6.87
N SER A 132 -23.12 6.80 6.91
CA SER A 132 -24.45 6.81 7.52
C SER A 132 -24.66 5.64 8.49
N PHE A 133 -23.72 4.70 8.55
CA PHE A 133 -23.64 3.61 9.52
C PHE A 133 -22.18 3.26 9.81
N ASP A 134 -21.93 2.74 11.01
CA ASP A 134 -20.58 2.60 11.57
C ASP A 134 -20.03 1.16 11.54
N ASN A 135 -20.88 0.14 11.28
CA ASN A 135 -20.48 -1.26 11.32
C ASN A 135 -20.70 -1.99 9.98
N TRP A 136 -19.66 -2.63 9.46
CA TRP A 136 -19.72 -3.44 8.25
C TRP A 136 -20.65 -4.67 8.32
N ASP A 137 -20.96 -5.17 9.52
CA ASP A 137 -21.91 -6.28 9.72
C ASP A 137 -23.36 -5.89 9.32
N ASP A 138 -23.65 -4.59 9.25
CA ASP A 138 -24.94 -4.08 8.80
C ASP A 138 -25.06 -4.04 7.27
N VAL A 139 -24.00 -4.39 6.53
CA VAL A 139 -24.01 -4.35 5.07
C VAL A 139 -24.85 -5.49 4.48
N GLN A 140 -25.66 -5.11 3.49
CA GLN A 140 -26.45 -6.01 2.67
C GLN A 140 -25.80 -6.29 1.32
N ASN A 141 -25.32 -5.23 0.64
CA ASN A 141 -24.69 -5.36 -0.67
C ASN A 141 -23.74 -4.20 -0.98
N PHE A 142 -22.89 -4.42 -1.99
CA PHE A 142 -21.94 -3.47 -2.53
C PHE A 142 -22.24 -3.25 -4.02
N GLN A 143 -22.11 -2.00 -4.46
CA GLN A 143 -22.10 -1.61 -5.86
C GLN A 143 -20.92 -0.68 -6.11
N HIS A 144 -20.46 -0.60 -7.34
CA HIS A 144 -19.46 0.39 -7.75
C HIS A 144 -19.95 1.17 -8.97
N ALA A 145 -19.57 2.44 -9.04
CA ALA A 145 -19.90 3.33 -10.14
C ALA A 145 -18.73 4.26 -10.47
N LEU A 146 -18.71 4.78 -11.69
CA LEU A 146 -17.80 5.84 -12.10
C LEU A 146 -18.45 7.20 -11.90
N ASP A 147 -17.72 8.10 -11.25
CA ASP A 147 -18.13 9.48 -11.05
C ASP A 147 -17.02 10.44 -11.44
N TYR A 148 -17.34 11.73 -11.49
CA TYR A 148 -16.41 12.78 -11.86
C TYR A 148 -16.40 13.88 -10.81
N ASN A 149 -15.21 14.36 -10.47
CA ASN A 149 -15.01 15.55 -9.67
C ASN A 149 -14.03 16.48 -10.38
N GLU A 150 -14.30 17.79 -10.38
CA GLU A 150 -13.43 18.77 -11.05
C GLU A 150 -12.00 18.80 -10.54
N LYS A 151 -11.79 18.46 -9.26
CA LYS A 151 -10.47 18.41 -8.62
C LYS A 151 -9.77 17.06 -8.81
N TYR A 152 -10.51 15.97 -8.72
CA TYR A 152 -9.94 14.61 -8.68
C TYR A 152 -10.10 13.83 -10.00
N GLY A 153 -10.77 14.39 -11.01
CA GLY A 153 -11.03 13.71 -12.27
C GLY A 153 -12.07 12.61 -12.14
N VAL A 154 -11.95 11.58 -12.98
CA VAL A 154 -12.81 10.39 -12.91
C VAL A 154 -12.30 9.46 -11.82
N TYR A 155 -13.21 8.97 -10.98
CA TYR A 155 -12.87 8.04 -9.91
C TYR A 155 -13.93 6.93 -9.78
N VAL A 156 -13.54 5.82 -9.15
CA VAL A 156 -14.44 4.74 -8.77
C VAL A 156 -15.02 5.06 -7.40
N LYS A 157 -16.35 5.05 -7.26
CA LYS A 157 -17.03 5.12 -5.97
C LYS A 157 -17.74 3.81 -5.67
N PHE A 158 -17.62 3.35 -4.43
CA PHE A 158 -18.42 2.27 -3.90
C PHE A 158 -19.64 2.81 -3.21
N ILE A 159 -20.75 2.13 -3.43
CA ILE A 159 -22.04 2.41 -2.82
C ILE A 159 -22.38 1.17 -1.99
N VAL A 160 -22.41 1.34 -0.68
CA VAL A 160 -22.62 0.26 0.28
C VAL A 160 -23.99 0.44 0.89
N HIS A 161 -24.87 -0.54 0.67
CA HIS A 161 -26.22 -0.53 1.18
C HIS A 161 -26.30 -1.35 2.47
N SER A 162 -26.84 -0.74 3.52
CA SER A 162 -27.11 -1.45 4.76
C SER A 162 -28.42 -2.23 4.70
N LYS A 163 -28.60 -3.19 5.61
CA LYS A 163 -29.86 -3.92 5.85
C LYS A 163 -31.02 -2.99 6.22
N SER A 164 -30.73 -1.83 6.79
CA SER A 164 -31.70 -0.77 7.14
C SER A 164 -32.04 0.16 5.97
N GLY A 165 -31.43 -0.04 4.79
CA GLY A 165 -31.62 0.80 3.61
C GLY A 165 -30.79 2.09 3.60
N GLN A 166 -29.88 2.27 4.57
CA GLN A 166 -28.91 3.36 4.57
C GLN A 166 -27.82 3.10 3.52
N MET A 167 -27.11 4.16 3.14
CA MET A 167 -26.15 4.12 2.05
C MET A 167 -24.86 4.84 2.47
N ASN A 168 -23.75 4.13 2.39
CA ASN A 168 -22.42 4.73 2.49
C ASN A 168 -21.78 4.84 1.11
N ILE A 169 -21.00 5.91 0.90
CA ILE A 169 -20.21 6.13 -0.30
C ILE A 169 -18.73 6.18 0.08
N PHE A 170 -17.93 5.31 -0.56
CA PHE A 170 -16.48 5.26 -0.38
C PHE A 170 -15.79 5.44 -1.73
N PRO A 171 -15.09 6.55 -1.97
CA PRO A 171 -14.26 6.73 -3.16
C PRO A 171 -12.97 5.90 -3.05
N LEU A 172 -12.61 5.20 -4.11
CA LEU A 172 -11.34 4.49 -4.20
C LEU A 172 -10.22 5.49 -4.53
N SER A 173 -9.09 5.40 -3.82
CA SER A 173 -7.94 6.30 -3.99
C SER A 173 -6.62 5.55 -3.89
N MET A 174 -5.52 6.19 -4.32
CA MET A 174 -4.18 5.63 -4.06
C MET A 174 -3.88 5.59 -2.56
N MET A 175 -4.38 6.56 -1.77
CA MET A 175 -4.19 6.53 -0.32
C MET A 175 -4.79 5.26 0.30
N MET A 176 -6.04 4.94 -0.04
CA MET A 176 -6.69 3.72 0.45
C MET A 176 -5.93 2.45 0.04
N LEU A 177 -5.33 2.46 -1.15
CA LEU A 177 -4.51 1.35 -1.63
C LEU A 177 -3.25 1.15 -0.77
N LEU A 178 -2.50 2.23 -0.54
CA LEU A 178 -1.26 2.22 0.24
C LEU A 178 -1.55 1.83 1.69
N GLU A 179 -2.56 2.43 2.31
CA GLU A 179 -2.97 2.12 3.68
C GLU A 179 -3.47 0.69 3.83
N THR A 180 -4.27 0.18 2.87
CA THR A 180 -4.70 -1.22 2.88
C THR A 180 -3.51 -2.17 2.88
N ARG A 181 -2.48 -1.86 2.09
CA ARG A 181 -1.29 -2.70 2.02
C ARG A 181 -0.48 -2.66 3.32
N ALA A 182 -0.26 -1.46 3.87
CA ALA A 182 0.43 -1.28 5.14
C ALA A 182 -0.32 -1.97 6.30
N PHE A 183 -1.64 -1.85 6.34
CA PHE A 183 -2.51 -2.56 7.27
C PHE A 183 -2.39 -4.09 7.14
N CYS A 184 -2.36 -4.62 5.91
CA CYS A 184 -2.14 -6.05 5.69
C CYS A 184 -0.78 -6.50 6.25
N ILE A 185 0.30 -5.75 5.99
CA ILE A 185 1.64 -6.06 6.50
C ILE A 185 1.68 -6.01 8.02
N GLU A 186 1.07 -5.00 8.63
CA GLU A 186 0.99 -4.83 10.08
C GLU A 186 0.41 -6.09 10.74
N TYR A 187 -0.74 -6.57 10.28
CA TYR A 187 -1.36 -7.77 10.83
C TYR A 187 -0.63 -9.05 10.48
N LEU A 188 -0.16 -9.21 9.24
CA LEU A 188 0.63 -10.38 8.84
C LEU A 188 1.87 -10.55 9.70
N SER A 189 2.57 -9.45 10.00
CA SER A 189 3.76 -9.48 10.86
C SER A 189 3.43 -9.98 12.27
N ARG A 190 2.29 -9.56 12.85
CA ARG A 190 1.81 -10.00 14.16
C ARG A 190 1.40 -11.46 14.17
N PHE A 191 0.70 -11.93 13.13
CA PHE A 191 0.38 -13.35 12.97
C PHE A 191 1.65 -14.21 12.88
N GLU A 192 2.69 -13.74 12.18
CA GLU A 192 3.99 -14.43 12.11
C GLU A 192 4.68 -14.57 13.47
N LYS A 193 4.41 -13.70 14.45
CA LYS A 193 5.00 -13.80 15.80
C LYS A 193 4.43 -14.93 16.64
N ILE A 194 3.25 -15.45 16.29
CA ILE A 194 2.62 -16.57 17.02
C ILE A 194 3.57 -17.77 17.14
N LYS A 195 4.44 -18.00 16.16
CA LYS A 195 5.41 -19.12 16.16
C LYS A 195 6.44 -19.08 17.30
N TYR A 196 6.65 -17.93 17.93
CA TYR A 196 7.57 -17.76 19.05
C TYR A 196 6.93 -18.07 20.40
N LEU A 197 5.60 -18.18 20.46
CA LEU A 197 4.86 -18.46 21.69
C LEU A 197 4.49 -19.94 21.78
N GLN A 198 4.28 -20.43 23.00
CA GLN A 198 3.82 -21.78 23.26
C GLN A 198 2.68 -21.82 24.29
N GLY A 199 1.88 -22.88 24.23
CA GLY A 199 0.86 -23.18 25.24
C GLY A 199 -0.19 -22.07 25.41
N ILE A 200 -0.40 -21.63 26.65
CA ILE A 200 -1.45 -20.65 26.96
C ILE A 200 -1.17 -19.26 26.36
N ASN A 201 0.09 -18.85 26.30
CA ASN A 201 0.49 -17.56 25.72
C ASN A 201 0.19 -17.51 24.22
N GLN A 202 0.50 -18.60 23.49
CA GLN A 202 0.21 -18.69 22.06
C GLN A 202 -1.29 -18.51 21.78
N LYS A 203 -2.13 -19.24 22.52
CA LYS A 203 -3.60 -19.17 22.38
C LYS A 203 -4.13 -17.79 22.76
N ALA A 204 -3.66 -17.21 23.86
CA ALA A 204 -4.09 -15.90 24.33
C ALA A 204 -3.73 -14.80 23.32
N TYR A 205 -2.51 -14.82 22.77
CA TYR A 205 -2.08 -13.86 21.76
C TYR A 205 -2.91 -13.97 20.48
N GLN A 206 -3.09 -15.20 19.96
CA GLN A 206 -3.88 -15.43 18.75
C GLN A 206 -5.32 -14.93 18.92
N THR A 207 -5.99 -15.30 20.01
CA THR A 207 -7.36 -14.83 20.28
C THR A 207 -7.43 -13.31 20.43
N SER A 208 -6.47 -12.69 21.12
CA SER A 208 -6.42 -11.23 21.25
C SER A 208 -6.23 -10.55 19.90
N LEU A 209 -5.36 -11.09 19.04
CA LEU A 209 -5.08 -10.58 17.70
C LEU A 209 -6.31 -10.68 16.79
N GLU A 210 -6.99 -11.82 16.78
CA GLU A 210 -8.22 -12.04 16.00
C GLU A 210 -9.36 -11.10 16.43
N ILE A 211 -9.54 -10.88 17.74
CA ILE A 211 -10.53 -9.92 18.25
C ILE A 211 -10.22 -8.50 17.78
N HIS A 212 -8.94 -8.10 17.87
CA HIS A 212 -8.52 -6.77 17.46
C HIS A 212 -8.68 -6.56 15.94
N PHE A 213 -8.23 -7.53 15.15
CA PHE A 213 -8.38 -7.54 13.70
C PHE A 213 -9.84 -7.39 13.26
N ASN A 214 -10.73 -8.23 13.81
CA ASN A 214 -12.15 -8.18 13.45
C ASN A 214 -12.82 -6.88 13.87
N LYS A 215 -12.41 -6.32 15.03
CA LYS A 215 -12.93 -5.02 15.49
C LYS A 215 -12.59 -3.91 14.51
N GLU A 216 -11.33 -3.80 14.08
CA GLU A 216 -10.91 -2.76 13.14
C GLU A 216 -11.49 -2.98 11.74
N LEU A 217 -11.50 -4.23 11.27
CA LEU A 217 -12.08 -4.58 9.96
C LEU A 217 -13.57 -4.27 9.87
N ASN A 218 -14.29 -4.28 11.00
CA ASN A 218 -15.72 -3.97 11.06
C ASN A 218 -16.04 -2.50 11.40
N ASP A 219 -15.04 -1.66 11.63
CA ASP A 219 -15.21 -0.22 11.88
C ASP A 219 -15.22 0.60 10.57
N CYS A 220 -16.34 1.22 10.22
CA CYS A 220 -16.45 2.07 9.02
C CYS A 220 -15.54 3.31 9.07
N SER A 221 -15.16 3.79 10.26
CA SER A 221 -14.24 4.93 10.39
C SER A 221 -12.82 4.57 9.94
N MET A 222 -12.48 3.28 9.94
CA MET A 222 -11.20 2.73 9.46
C MET A 222 -11.22 2.43 7.95
N SER A 223 -12.27 2.83 7.23
CA SER A 223 -12.44 2.54 5.80
C SER A 223 -11.32 3.04 4.90
N GLU A 224 -10.60 4.10 5.29
CA GLU A 224 -9.39 4.50 4.55
C GLU A 224 -8.29 3.42 4.62
N TYR A 225 -8.20 2.73 5.74
CA TYR A 225 -7.14 1.77 6.05
C TYR A 225 -7.47 0.34 5.64
N ASN A 226 -8.74 -0.06 5.60
CA ASN A 226 -9.08 -1.47 5.41
C ASN A 226 -10.25 -1.76 4.48
N PHE A 227 -10.83 -0.76 3.81
CA PHE A 227 -11.99 -0.98 2.93
C PHE A 227 -11.70 -1.98 1.81
N LEU A 228 -10.55 -1.87 1.14
CA LEU A 228 -10.20 -2.76 0.03
C LEU A 228 -9.95 -4.19 0.54
N LEU A 229 -9.41 -4.36 1.76
CA LEU A 229 -9.30 -5.67 2.42
C LEU A 229 -10.68 -6.25 2.75
N LYS A 230 -11.60 -5.45 3.32
CA LYS A 230 -12.97 -5.88 3.60
C LYS A 230 -13.67 -6.34 2.32
N LEU A 231 -13.55 -5.58 1.24
CA LEU A 231 -14.08 -5.94 -0.07
C LEU A 231 -13.49 -7.28 -0.56
N ALA A 232 -12.16 -7.42 -0.52
CA ALA A 232 -11.49 -8.66 -0.94
C ALA A 232 -11.96 -9.86 -0.12
N ILE A 233 -12.07 -9.73 1.20
CA ILE A 233 -12.55 -10.79 2.10
C ILE A 233 -13.95 -11.23 1.69
N LEU A 234 -14.87 -10.28 1.49
CA LEU A 234 -16.25 -10.61 1.11
C LEU A 234 -16.35 -11.30 -0.25
N GLU A 235 -15.49 -10.93 -1.21
CA GLU A 235 -15.45 -11.59 -2.51
C GLU A 235 -14.82 -12.98 -2.44
N PHE A 236 -13.79 -13.16 -1.60
CA PHE A 236 -13.02 -14.39 -1.52
C PHE A 236 -13.58 -15.43 -0.54
N GLU A 237 -14.35 -15.01 0.47
CA GLU A 237 -15.14 -15.90 1.32
C GLU A 237 -16.14 -16.72 0.50
N ARG A 238 -16.67 -16.15 -0.60
CA ARG A 238 -17.58 -16.86 -1.53
C ARG A 238 -16.94 -18.06 -2.22
N ILE A 239 -15.61 -18.15 -2.21
CA ILE A 239 -14.83 -19.24 -2.81
C ILE A 239 -13.97 -19.96 -1.75
N ASP A 240 -14.35 -19.87 -0.47
CA ASP A 240 -13.71 -20.48 0.70
C ASP A 240 -12.21 -20.13 0.87
N ILE A 241 -11.86 -18.87 0.66
CA ILE A 241 -10.54 -18.36 1.03
C ILE A 241 -10.71 -17.47 2.27
N ASP A 242 -10.05 -17.85 3.37
CA ASP A 242 -10.15 -17.10 4.62
C ASP A 242 -9.35 -15.78 4.61
N SER A 243 -9.67 -14.92 5.58
CA SER A 243 -9.13 -13.57 5.71
C SER A 243 -7.61 -13.51 5.75
N LEU A 244 -6.92 -14.50 6.34
CA LEU A 244 -5.47 -14.49 6.42
C LEU A 244 -4.84 -14.72 5.04
N ARG A 245 -5.36 -15.68 4.26
CA ARG A 245 -4.89 -15.90 2.88
C ARG A 245 -5.26 -14.73 1.98
N THR A 246 -6.45 -14.18 2.13
CA THR A 246 -6.88 -12.97 1.42
C THR A 246 -5.94 -11.80 1.68
N MET A 247 -5.55 -11.56 2.94
CA MET A 247 -4.61 -10.51 3.32
C MET A 247 -3.22 -10.71 2.71
N LYS A 248 -2.70 -11.95 2.69
CA LYS A 248 -1.43 -12.29 2.02
C LYS A 248 -1.49 -11.99 0.52
N PHE A 249 -2.52 -12.47 -0.15
CA PHE A 249 -2.70 -12.24 -1.58
C PHE A 249 -2.89 -10.77 -1.91
N LEU A 250 -3.71 -10.05 -1.14
CA LEU A 250 -3.96 -8.64 -1.36
C LEU A 250 -2.70 -7.80 -1.18
N SER A 251 -1.92 -8.03 -0.12
CA SER A 251 -0.64 -7.35 0.09
C SER A 251 0.33 -7.55 -1.07
N PHE A 252 0.44 -8.79 -1.56
CA PHE A 252 1.25 -9.13 -2.75
C PHE A 252 0.74 -8.41 -3.99
N LEU A 253 -0.57 -8.52 -4.27
CA LEU A 253 -1.22 -7.95 -5.43
C LEU A 253 -1.00 -6.43 -5.48
N ILE A 254 -1.19 -5.73 -4.37
CA ILE A 254 -0.98 -4.28 -4.32
C ILE A 254 0.49 -3.95 -4.61
N GLY A 255 1.43 -4.59 -3.93
CA GLY A 255 2.87 -4.37 -4.15
C GLY A 255 3.29 -4.63 -5.59
N TRP A 256 2.78 -5.70 -6.18
CA TRP A 256 2.98 -6.03 -7.60
C TRP A 256 2.40 -4.94 -8.53
N THR A 257 1.16 -4.46 -8.29
CA THR A 257 0.55 -3.40 -9.12
C THR A 257 1.30 -2.06 -9.05
N LEU A 258 1.83 -1.71 -7.88
CA LEU A 258 2.67 -0.52 -7.70
C LEU A 258 4.00 -0.65 -8.48
N ASN A 259 4.49 -1.88 -8.63
CA ASN A 259 5.74 -2.17 -9.34
C ASN A 259 5.56 -2.53 -10.82
N LEU A 260 4.36 -2.38 -11.40
CA LEU A 260 4.17 -2.53 -12.85
C LEU A 260 4.91 -1.42 -13.62
N SER A 261 5.55 -1.80 -14.73
CA SER A 261 6.17 -0.84 -15.65
C SER A 261 5.13 -0.05 -16.44
N PHE A 262 5.57 1.02 -17.11
CA PHE A 262 4.69 1.86 -17.92
C PHE A 262 3.99 1.05 -19.03
N SER A 263 4.76 0.21 -19.73
CA SER A 263 4.26 -0.67 -20.79
C SER A 263 3.21 -1.66 -20.27
N ALA A 264 3.47 -2.28 -19.11
CA ALA A 264 2.54 -3.22 -18.48
C ALA A 264 1.23 -2.54 -18.05
N VAL A 265 1.32 -1.36 -17.44
CA VAL A 265 0.17 -0.55 -17.05
C VAL A 265 -0.69 -0.18 -18.27
N ALA A 266 -0.07 0.29 -19.35
CA ALA A 266 -0.77 0.65 -20.59
C ALA A 266 -1.47 -0.55 -21.24
N PHE A 267 -0.84 -1.72 -21.23
CA PHE A 267 -1.46 -2.94 -21.75
C PHE A 267 -2.64 -3.41 -20.89
N MET A 268 -2.42 -3.51 -19.58
CA MET A 268 -3.39 -4.06 -18.64
C MET A 268 -4.61 -3.14 -18.46
N SER A 269 -4.47 -1.83 -18.58
CA SER A 269 -5.57 -0.87 -18.41
C SER A 269 -6.77 -1.22 -19.31
N SER A 270 -6.51 -1.59 -20.56
CA SER A 270 -7.52 -1.95 -21.57
C SER A 270 -8.32 -3.22 -21.25
N HIS A 271 -7.80 -4.06 -20.36
CA HIS A 271 -8.44 -5.29 -19.89
C HIS A 271 -9.21 -5.02 -18.60
N ILE A 272 -8.60 -4.31 -17.65
CA ILE A 272 -9.18 -4.01 -16.34
C ILE A 272 -10.43 -3.13 -16.45
N VAL A 273 -10.42 -2.10 -17.30
CA VAL A 273 -11.58 -1.20 -17.40
C VAL A 273 -12.84 -1.88 -17.96
N ARG A 274 -12.72 -3.08 -18.53
CA ARG A 274 -13.88 -3.86 -19.02
C ARG A 274 -14.79 -4.35 -17.90
N PHE A 275 -14.27 -4.41 -16.66
CA PHE A 275 -15.08 -4.71 -15.47
C PHE A 275 -15.88 -3.50 -14.97
N LEU A 276 -15.63 -2.31 -15.52
CA LEU A 276 -16.37 -1.10 -15.21
C LEU A 276 -17.48 -0.87 -16.23
N GLN A 277 -18.56 -0.23 -15.79
CA GLN A 277 -19.69 0.10 -16.65
C GLN A 277 -19.28 0.95 -17.86
N PRO A 278 -19.68 0.59 -19.10
CA PRO A 278 -19.36 1.35 -20.31
C PRO A 278 -19.86 2.80 -20.22
N SER A 279 -18.95 3.76 -20.33
CA SER A 279 -19.26 5.19 -20.31
C SER A 279 -18.09 6.04 -20.81
N PRO A 280 -18.30 7.30 -21.20
CA PRO A 280 -17.20 8.23 -21.51
C PRO A 280 -16.22 8.40 -20.34
N ARG A 281 -16.72 8.27 -19.09
CA ARG A 281 -15.88 8.29 -17.89
C ARG A 281 -14.92 7.11 -17.85
N ARG A 282 -15.38 5.92 -18.21
CA ARG A 282 -14.53 4.72 -18.30
C ARG A 282 -13.39 4.93 -19.30
N ASP A 283 -13.69 5.52 -20.46
CA ASP A 283 -12.69 5.73 -21.50
C ASP A 283 -11.65 6.78 -21.06
N ALA A 284 -12.07 7.85 -20.38
CA ALA A 284 -11.17 8.82 -19.75
C ALA A 284 -10.28 8.15 -18.68
N LEU A 285 -10.87 7.35 -17.81
CA LEU A 285 -10.15 6.61 -16.77
C LEU A 285 -9.12 5.63 -17.35
N GLN A 286 -9.47 4.95 -18.45
CA GLN A 286 -8.52 4.08 -19.16
C GLN A 286 -7.32 4.89 -19.67
N MET A 287 -7.53 6.09 -20.18
CA MET A 287 -6.43 6.94 -20.64
C MET A 287 -5.52 7.38 -19.48
N ASP A 288 -6.11 7.71 -18.33
CA ASP A 288 -5.33 8.07 -17.13
C ASP A 288 -4.55 6.87 -16.61
N MET A 289 -5.19 5.70 -16.53
CA MET A 289 -4.54 4.44 -16.20
C MET A 289 -3.37 4.16 -17.13
N SER A 290 -3.56 4.30 -18.44
CA SER A 290 -2.52 4.00 -19.43
C SER A 290 -1.30 4.93 -19.35
N ARG A 291 -1.39 6.04 -18.61
CA ARG A 291 -0.30 6.99 -18.37
C ARG A 291 0.39 6.78 -17.02
N GLY A 292 0.08 5.69 -16.31
CA GLY A 292 0.65 5.41 -14.99
C GLY A 292 -0.11 6.03 -13.81
N MET A 293 -1.26 6.66 -14.05
CA MET A 293 -2.14 7.17 -12.99
C MET A 293 -3.14 6.09 -12.57
N SER A 294 -3.84 6.34 -11.46
CA SER A 294 -5.00 5.59 -10.98
C SER A 294 -4.73 4.11 -10.83
N ARG A 295 -3.51 3.79 -10.34
CA ARG A 295 -3.05 2.40 -10.18
C ARG A 295 -3.90 1.62 -9.18
N TYR A 296 -4.61 2.30 -8.28
CA TYR A 296 -5.60 1.74 -7.35
C TYR A 296 -6.70 0.91 -8.05
N ILE A 297 -6.93 1.13 -9.35
CA ILE A 297 -7.94 0.39 -10.12
C ILE A 297 -7.47 -1.01 -10.50
N PHE A 298 -6.17 -1.25 -10.69
CA PHE A 298 -5.66 -2.59 -11.02
C PHE A 298 -5.98 -3.66 -9.97
N PRO A 299 -5.63 -3.47 -8.69
CA PRO A 299 -5.92 -4.47 -7.66
C PRO A 299 -7.43 -4.63 -7.46
N PHE A 300 -8.19 -3.54 -7.50
CA PHE A 300 -9.66 -3.60 -7.48
C PHE A 300 -10.22 -4.45 -8.62
N GLY A 301 -9.82 -4.17 -9.86
CA GLY A 301 -10.28 -4.91 -11.03
C GLY A 301 -9.92 -6.40 -10.96
N ILE A 302 -8.73 -6.73 -10.46
CA ILE A 302 -8.32 -8.13 -10.26
C ILE A 302 -9.16 -8.82 -9.18
N ILE A 303 -9.42 -8.16 -8.05
CA ILE A 303 -10.29 -8.70 -6.98
C ILE A 303 -11.70 -8.97 -7.53
N GLN A 304 -12.26 -8.06 -8.33
CA GLN A 304 -13.59 -8.25 -8.93
C GLN A 304 -13.62 -9.32 -10.01
N MET A 305 -12.53 -9.44 -10.78
CA MET A 305 -12.40 -10.42 -11.85
C MET A 305 -12.36 -11.85 -11.32
N ILE A 306 -11.63 -12.08 -10.21
CA ILE A 306 -11.36 -13.42 -9.69
C ILE A 306 -12.67 -14.19 -9.44
N PRO A 307 -13.67 -13.71 -8.66
CA PRO A 307 -14.93 -14.42 -8.46
C PRO A 307 -15.73 -14.62 -9.75
N VAL A 308 -15.75 -13.60 -10.63
CA VAL A 308 -16.50 -13.66 -11.91
C VAL A 308 -15.93 -14.74 -12.83
N TYR A 309 -14.60 -14.90 -12.84
CA TYR A 309 -13.89 -15.84 -13.70
C TYR A 309 -13.79 -17.26 -13.10
N ILE A 310 -13.52 -17.37 -11.79
CA ILE A 310 -13.45 -18.63 -11.04
C ILE A 310 -14.80 -19.36 -11.04
N ILE A 311 -15.91 -18.65 -10.83
CA ILE A 311 -17.22 -19.30 -10.69
C ILE A 311 -17.79 -19.72 -12.05
N ASN A 312 -17.46 -19.03 -13.14
CA ASN A 312 -18.18 -19.17 -14.41
C ASN A 312 -17.37 -19.73 -15.58
N GLN A 313 -16.03 -19.73 -15.56
CA GLN A 313 -15.26 -19.91 -16.81
C GLN A 313 -14.02 -20.81 -16.74
N LEU A 314 -13.48 -21.13 -15.56
CA LEU A 314 -12.24 -21.91 -15.46
C LEU A 314 -12.48 -23.36 -15.03
N GLU A 315 -12.05 -24.31 -15.88
CA GLU A 315 -11.95 -25.73 -15.50
C GLU A 315 -10.90 -25.97 -14.39
N ASN A 316 -9.87 -25.10 -14.29
CA ASN A 316 -8.76 -25.21 -13.34
C ASN A 316 -8.86 -24.23 -12.15
N TYR A 317 -10.07 -23.84 -11.74
CA TYR A 317 -10.24 -22.81 -10.72
C TYR A 317 -9.68 -23.22 -9.33
N GLU A 318 -9.70 -24.52 -9.00
CA GLU A 318 -9.10 -25.05 -7.77
C GLU A 318 -7.59 -24.78 -7.70
N LEU A 319 -6.91 -24.77 -8.86
CA LEU A 319 -5.49 -24.43 -8.92
C LEU A 319 -5.25 -22.95 -8.63
N LEU A 320 -6.08 -22.06 -9.17
CA LEU A 320 -6.00 -20.63 -8.86
C LEU A 320 -6.32 -20.38 -7.37
N LYS A 321 -7.31 -21.07 -6.80
CA LYS A 321 -7.62 -21.01 -5.37
C LYS A 321 -6.42 -21.45 -4.52
N ASP A 322 -5.80 -22.59 -4.85
CA ASP A 322 -4.57 -23.06 -4.19
C ASP A 322 -3.44 -22.03 -4.27
N TYR A 323 -3.23 -21.43 -5.45
CA TYR A 323 -2.23 -20.37 -5.61
C TYR A 323 -2.54 -19.12 -4.80
N ILE A 324 -3.78 -18.64 -4.76
CA ILE A 324 -4.15 -17.49 -3.90
C ILE A 324 -3.85 -17.81 -2.44
N GLN A 325 -4.09 -19.05 -2.01
CA GLN A 325 -3.89 -19.47 -0.63
C GLN A 325 -2.42 -19.67 -0.23
N ASN A 326 -1.61 -20.20 -1.15
CA ASN A 326 -0.28 -20.74 -0.82
C ASN A 326 0.88 -20.11 -1.59
N SER A 327 0.62 -19.44 -2.72
CA SER A 327 1.65 -18.91 -3.62
C SER A 327 1.11 -17.70 -4.42
N PRO A 328 0.91 -16.52 -3.80
CA PRO A 328 0.35 -15.34 -4.46
C PRO A 328 1.03 -14.96 -5.78
N GLU A 329 2.34 -15.18 -5.89
CA GLU A 329 3.12 -14.97 -7.10
C GLU A 329 2.64 -15.85 -8.27
N LYS A 330 2.39 -17.14 -8.00
CA LYS A 330 1.84 -18.07 -8.99
C LYS A 330 0.40 -17.73 -9.35
N ALA A 331 -0.37 -17.17 -8.41
CA ALA A 331 -1.72 -16.70 -8.70
C ALA A 331 -1.70 -15.53 -9.69
N ILE A 332 -0.77 -14.58 -9.53
CA ILE A 332 -0.57 -13.49 -10.49
C ILE A 332 -0.10 -14.02 -11.84
N ASP A 333 0.88 -14.92 -11.89
CA ASP A 333 1.33 -15.53 -13.16
C ASP A 333 0.19 -16.26 -13.86
N PHE A 334 -0.62 -17.00 -13.11
CA PHE A 334 -1.79 -17.68 -13.63
C PHE A 334 -2.80 -16.70 -14.23
N ILE A 335 -3.08 -15.58 -13.54
CA ILE A 335 -3.95 -14.51 -14.04
C ILE A 335 -3.38 -13.89 -15.31
N LEU A 336 -2.08 -13.58 -15.35
CA LEU A 336 -1.42 -13.00 -16.52
C LEU A 336 -1.50 -13.91 -17.75
N LEU A 337 -1.26 -15.20 -17.59
CA LEU A 337 -1.29 -16.16 -18.70
C LEU A 337 -2.71 -16.42 -19.21
N ASN A 338 -3.67 -16.60 -18.30
CA ASN A 338 -5.02 -17.04 -18.67
C ASN A 338 -5.94 -15.88 -19.06
N PHE A 339 -5.76 -14.70 -18.48
CA PHE A 339 -6.63 -13.55 -18.72
C PHE A 339 -5.99 -12.47 -19.60
N PHE A 340 -4.72 -12.19 -19.35
CA PHE A 340 -3.99 -11.17 -20.09
C PHE A 340 -3.20 -11.74 -21.28
N HIS A 341 -3.16 -13.08 -21.42
CA HIS A 341 -2.43 -13.81 -22.45
C HIS A 341 -0.97 -13.36 -22.61
N THR A 342 -0.28 -13.14 -21.48
CA THR A 342 1.07 -12.57 -21.46
C THR A 342 1.92 -13.07 -20.29
N SER A 343 3.24 -12.89 -20.38
CA SER A 343 4.24 -13.15 -19.33
C SER A 343 5.16 -11.93 -19.19
N TYR A 344 4.80 -10.96 -18.34
CA TYR A 344 5.38 -9.60 -18.36
C TYR A 344 6.61 -9.37 -17.46
N VAL A 345 7.22 -10.41 -16.89
CA VAL A 345 8.16 -10.23 -15.77
C VAL A 345 9.51 -9.61 -16.18
N LEU A 346 10.00 -9.83 -17.41
CA LEU A 346 11.37 -9.43 -17.80
C LEU A 346 11.49 -7.97 -18.30
N GLU A 347 10.51 -7.46 -19.05
CA GLU A 347 10.55 -6.08 -19.58
C GLU A 347 10.46 -5.01 -18.48
N GLN A 348 9.94 -5.39 -17.31
CA GLN A 348 9.81 -4.50 -16.15
C GLN A 348 11.14 -4.22 -15.43
N PHE A 349 12.26 -4.88 -15.71
CA PHE A 349 13.52 -4.55 -15.01
C PHE A 349 14.32 -3.45 -15.71
N ASP A 350 14.35 -3.46 -17.04
CA ASP A 350 15.16 -2.54 -17.84
C ASP A 350 14.64 -1.10 -17.82
N GLU A 351 13.32 -0.89 -17.78
CA GLU A 351 12.72 0.45 -17.69
C GLU A 351 13.05 1.12 -16.33
N LYS A 352 13.21 0.34 -15.26
CA LYS A 352 13.45 0.84 -13.89
C LYS A 352 14.87 1.34 -13.73
N ILE A 353 15.84 0.59 -14.25
CA ILE A 353 17.25 0.96 -14.25
C ILE A 353 17.41 2.30 -14.96
N LYS A 354 16.77 2.48 -16.12
CA LYS A 354 16.79 3.76 -16.85
C LYS A 354 16.23 4.92 -16.04
N LEU A 355 15.16 4.70 -15.28
CA LEU A 355 14.54 5.72 -14.44
C LEU A 355 15.42 6.10 -13.25
N VAL A 356 16.07 5.10 -12.62
CA VAL A 356 17.03 5.28 -11.54
C VAL A 356 18.26 6.06 -12.03
N ASP A 357 18.82 5.67 -13.17
CA ASP A 357 19.96 6.36 -13.78
C ASP A 357 19.61 7.80 -14.16
N TYR A 358 18.42 8.04 -14.72
CA TYR A 358 17.91 9.38 -14.99
C TYR A 358 17.84 10.22 -13.71
N LEU A 359 17.27 9.68 -12.64
CA LEU A 359 17.14 10.39 -11.38
C LEU A 359 18.52 10.72 -10.78
N LYS A 360 19.50 9.82 -10.89
CA LYS A 360 20.88 10.04 -10.43
C LYS A 360 21.59 11.12 -11.24
N GLU A 361 21.41 11.15 -12.55
CA GLU A 361 22.01 12.16 -13.42
C GLU A 361 21.47 13.57 -13.11
N LYS A 362 20.18 13.68 -12.78
CA LYS A 362 19.50 14.97 -12.58
C LYS A 362 19.55 15.50 -11.14
N ASN A 363 19.90 14.68 -10.15
CA ASN A 363 20.07 15.12 -8.78
C ASN A 363 21.58 15.20 -8.43
N PRO A 364 22.13 16.41 -8.25
CA PRO A 364 23.51 16.57 -7.79
C PRO A 364 23.66 16.35 -6.27
N ASP A 365 22.55 16.13 -5.55
CA ASP A 365 22.54 15.91 -4.11
C ASP A 365 22.84 14.43 -3.80
N ASP A 366 23.98 14.21 -3.15
CA ASP A 366 24.45 12.88 -2.74
C ASP A 366 23.42 12.14 -1.88
N PHE A 367 22.64 12.85 -1.05
CA PHE A 367 21.62 12.24 -0.20
C PHE A 367 20.43 11.71 -1.01
N ILE A 368 19.97 12.47 -2.01
CA ILE A 368 18.89 12.03 -2.91
C ILE A 368 19.38 10.85 -3.75
N ASN A 369 20.62 10.89 -4.23
CA ASN A 369 21.24 9.79 -4.96
C ASN A 369 21.39 8.53 -4.11
N GLU A 370 21.68 8.69 -2.83
CA GLU A 370 21.72 7.60 -1.85
C GLU A 370 20.33 6.99 -1.64
N ILE A 371 19.29 7.80 -1.44
CA ILE A 371 17.89 7.34 -1.35
C ILE A 371 17.50 6.54 -2.59
N ILE A 372 17.78 7.07 -3.79
CA ILE A 372 17.42 6.43 -5.05
C ILE A 372 18.17 5.09 -5.22
N SER A 373 19.46 5.06 -4.86
CA SER A 373 20.29 3.84 -4.92
C SER A 373 19.78 2.80 -3.94
N ARG A 374 19.53 3.19 -2.68
CA ARG A 374 18.97 2.31 -1.65
C ARG A 374 17.56 1.83 -2.02
N GLY A 375 16.74 2.67 -2.66
CA GLY A 375 15.43 2.31 -3.19
C GLY A 375 15.50 1.28 -4.32
N TYR A 376 16.51 1.37 -5.19
CA TYR A 376 16.78 0.35 -6.21
C TYR A 376 17.17 -0.99 -5.59
N ASP A 377 18.10 -0.99 -4.64
CA ASP A 377 18.54 -2.21 -3.94
C ASP A 377 17.38 -2.85 -3.16
N ASN A 378 16.64 -2.03 -2.42
CA ASN A 378 15.42 -2.45 -1.73
C ASN A 378 14.40 -3.03 -2.68
N SER A 379 14.32 -2.55 -3.93
CA SER A 379 13.36 -3.09 -4.89
C SER A 379 13.66 -4.51 -5.36
N GLN A 380 14.93 -4.88 -5.47
CA GLN A 380 15.34 -6.25 -5.77
C GLN A 380 15.00 -7.18 -4.60
N ILE A 381 15.31 -6.73 -3.38
CA ILE A 381 14.91 -7.43 -2.15
C ILE A 381 13.38 -7.55 -2.10
N TYR A 382 12.66 -6.50 -2.50
CA TYR A 382 11.21 -6.48 -2.41
C TYR A 382 10.56 -7.49 -3.34
N LEU A 383 11.03 -7.56 -4.58
CA LEU A 383 10.61 -8.57 -5.53
C LEU A 383 10.94 -9.98 -5.03
N ASN A 384 12.18 -10.20 -4.61
CA ASN A 384 12.65 -11.53 -4.19
C ASN A 384 11.91 -12.06 -2.96
N ASN A 385 11.42 -11.17 -2.11
CA ASN A 385 10.60 -11.50 -0.94
C ASN A 385 9.09 -11.52 -1.25
N GLY A 386 8.69 -11.47 -2.52
CA GLY A 386 7.27 -11.47 -2.90
C GLY A 386 6.50 -10.28 -2.33
N TYR A 387 7.12 -9.10 -2.34
CA TYR A 387 6.59 -7.86 -1.77
C TYR A 387 6.24 -7.94 -0.27
N SER A 388 6.80 -8.92 0.43
CA SER A 388 6.55 -9.14 1.85
C SER A 388 7.53 -8.35 2.72
N VAL A 389 7.01 -7.61 3.71
CA VAL A 389 7.81 -6.86 4.69
C VAL A 389 7.64 -7.50 6.07
N ASN A 390 8.22 -8.69 6.25
CA ASN A 390 7.96 -9.49 7.46
C ASN A 390 8.89 -9.17 8.65
N PHE A 391 10.02 -8.50 8.41
CA PHE A 391 10.92 -8.07 9.48
C PHE A 391 11.59 -6.75 9.14
N VAL A 392 11.87 -5.98 10.20
CA VAL A 392 12.46 -4.64 10.10
C VAL A 392 13.90 -4.69 9.58
N ASP A 393 14.54 -5.85 9.61
CA ASP A 393 15.98 -6.01 9.37
C ASP A 393 16.32 -6.23 7.88
N TYR A 394 15.34 -6.58 7.04
CA TYR A 394 15.60 -7.01 5.65
C TYR A 394 15.84 -5.90 4.63
N TYR A 395 15.42 -4.67 4.94
CA TYR A 395 15.53 -3.56 3.97
C TYR A 395 16.36 -2.45 4.56
N PHE A 396 17.16 -1.83 3.69
CA PHE A 396 18.07 -0.77 4.05
C PHE A 396 17.31 0.36 4.74
N GLN A 397 17.71 0.65 5.98
CA GLN A 397 17.16 1.75 6.77
C GLN A 397 17.84 3.02 6.32
N ALA A 398 17.10 3.99 5.80
CA ALA A 398 17.62 5.35 5.70
C ALA A 398 17.82 5.88 7.12
N ASP A 399 19.00 5.62 7.67
CA ASP A 399 19.58 6.08 8.94
C ASP A 399 18.59 6.55 10.01
N LEU A 400 18.14 5.59 10.85
CA LEU A 400 17.59 5.87 12.19
C LEU A 400 18.64 6.50 13.14
N LYS A 401 19.88 6.75 12.68
CA LYS A 401 21.01 7.23 13.48
C LYS A 401 21.18 8.75 13.53
N ASN A 402 20.50 9.52 12.68
CA ASN A 402 20.59 10.98 12.69
C ASN A 402 19.43 11.67 13.44
N VAL A 403 18.82 10.97 14.39
CA VAL A 403 17.62 11.36 15.14
C VAL A 403 17.88 12.50 16.14
N ASP A 404 19.16 12.80 16.45
CA ASP A 404 19.53 13.83 17.42
C ASP A 404 20.01 15.17 16.83
N ASP A 405 20.06 15.35 15.50
CA ASP A 405 20.48 16.64 14.92
C ASP A 405 19.26 17.52 14.57
N PRO A 406 18.96 18.62 15.29
CA PRO A 406 17.83 19.50 14.97
C PRO A 406 17.94 20.17 13.59
N LYS A 407 19.09 20.05 12.91
CA LYS A 407 19.36 20.69 11.61
C LYS A 407 18.53 20.13 10.45
N TRP A 408 17.82 19.02 10.59
CA TRP A 408 16.89 18.51 9.57
C TRP A 408 15.65 19.42 9.37
N GLY A 409 15.45 20.42 10.24
CA GLY A 409 14.33 21.37 10.22
C GLY A 409 14.64 22.78 9.71
N GLU A 410 15.91 23.13 9.49
CA GLU A 410 16.31 24.49 9.07
C GLU A 410 17.06 24.43 7.74
N MET A 411 16.33 24.32 6.64
CA MET A 411 16.79 24.90 5.39
C MET A 411 15.99 26.19 5.19
N ASP A 412 16.72 27.30 5.16
CA ASP A 412 16.23 28.69 5.15
C ASP A 412 15.10 28.94 4.11
N PRO A 413 14.20 29.90 4.41
CA PRO A 413 12.88 30.09 3.77
C PRO A 413 12.85 30.36 2.26
#